data_AF-A0AB39XKE2-F1
#
_entry.id   AF-A0AB39XKE2-F1
#
_cell.length_a   1.000
_cell.length_b   1.000
_cell.length_c   1.000
_cell.angle_alpha   90.00
_cell.angle_beta   90.00
_cell.angle_gamma   90.00
#
_symmetry.space_group_name_H-M   'P 1'
#
loop_
_entity.id
_entity.type
_entity.pdbx_description
1 polymer ?
#
loop_
_entity_poly.entity_id
_entity_poly.type
_entity_poly.pdbx_seq_one_letter_code
_entity_poly.pdbx_strand_id
1 'polypeptide(L)'
;MKRPSKHETLDLGEMRRQITALRSRHSENIRITYLLNRLLIKIAYLSEPESAAHAQKLREAFARTIADVQRHVTKAVGELSGKANK
;
A
#
# COMPACT_ATOMS: atom_id res chain seq x y z
N MET A 1 1.86 -15.22 -33.57
CA MET A 1 1.96 -13.78 -33.24
C MET A 1 2.29 -13.63 -31.75
N LYS A 2 3.54 -13.31 -31.40
CA LYS A 2 3.90 -12.96 -30.02
C LYS A 2 3.40 -11.54 -29.75
N ARG A 3 2.42 -11.39 -28.86
CA ARG A 3 1.96 -10.06 -28.41
C ARG A 3 3.17 -9.32 -27.81
N PRO A 4 3.44 -8.07 -28.20
CA PRO A 4 4.53 -7.31 -27.58
C PRO A 4 4.23 -7.25 -26.08
N SER A 5 5.22 -7.67 -25.29
CA SER A 5 5.19 -7.62 -23.83
C SER A 5 4.79 -6.21 -23.46
N LYS A 6 3.56 -6.05 -22.94
CA LYS A 6 3.08 -4.77 -22.44
C LYS A 6 4.16 -4.27 -21.52
N HIS A 7 4.61 -3.06 -21.80
CA HIS A 7 5.55 -2.34 -21.00
C HIS A 7 5.27 -2.57 -19.51
N GLU A 8 6.31 -2.46 -18.71
CA GLU A 8 6.33 -2.46 -17.26
C GLU A 8 5.53 -1.27 -16.66
N THR A 9 4.42 -0.88 -17.30
CA THR A 9 3.44 0.09 -16.85
C THR A 9 2.87 -0.41 -15.53
N LEU A 10 2.98 0.45 -14.53
CA LEU A 10 2.44 0.24 -13.20
C LEU A 10 0.97 -0.20 -13.28
N ASP A 11 0.67 -1.43 -12.83
CA ASP A 11 -0.71 -1.93 -12.73
C ASP A 11 -1.39 -1.33 -11.49
N LEU A 12 -2.07 -0.19 -11.70
CA LEU A 12 -2.85 0.48 -10.66
C LEU A 12 -3.99 -0.40 -10.13
N GLY A 13 -4.53 -1.30 -10.95
CA GLY A 13 -5.56 -2.25 -10.55
C GLY A 13 -5.04 -3.25 -9.54
N GLU A 14 -3.85 -3.78 -9.76
CA GLU A 14 -3.17 -4.68 -8.83
C GLU A 14 -2.77 -3.96 -7.53
N MET A 15 -2.29 -2.72 -7.61
CA MET A 15 -2.02 -1.90 -6.41
C MET A 15 -3.28 -1.69 -5.56
N ARG A 16 -4.42 -1.38 -6.19
CA ARG A 16 -5.70 -1.22 -5.48
C ARG A 16 -6.13 -2.51 -4.78
N ARG A 17 -5.94 -3.67 -5.43
CA ARG A 17 -6.22 -4.98 -4.82
C ARG A 17 -5.36 -5.22 -3.59
N GLN A 18 -4.06 -4.95 -3.67
CA GLN A 18 -3.14 -5.11 -2.54
C GLN A 18 -3.49 -4.19 -1.37
N ILE A 19 -3.80 -2.91 -1.63
CA ILE A 19 -4.22 -1.96 -0.60
C ILE A 19 -5.50 -2.43 0.08
N THR A 20 -6.49 -2.90 -0.70
CA THR A 20 -7.77 -3.39 -0.18
C THR A 20 -7.57 -4.63 0.69
N ALA A 21 -6.73 -5.57 0.27
CA ALA A 21 -6.40 -6.77 1.04
C ALA A 21 -5.70 -6.41 2.36
N LEU A 22 -4.73 -5.49 2.35
CA LEU A 22 -4.06 -5.01 3.56
C LEU A 22 -5.03 -4.30 4.51
N ARG A 23 -5.95 -3.49 3.97
CA ARG A 23 -6.96 -2.82 4.78
C ARG A 23 -7.88 -3.82 5.44
N SER A 24 -8.27 -4.88 4.73
CA SER A 24 -9.09 -5.95 5.30
C SER A 24 -8.38 -6.71 6.41
N ARG A 25 -7.05 -6.91 6.30
CA ARG A 25 -6.24 -7.59 7.32
C ARG A 25 -5.99 -6.75 8.57
N HIS A 26 -6.00 -5.42 8.44
CA HIS A 26 -5.71 -4.49 9.52
C HIS A 26 -6.89 -3.55 9.79
N SER A 27 -8.12 -4.02 9.57
CA SER A 27 -9.33 -3.21 9.66
C SER A 27 -9.53 -2.57 11.02
N GLU A 28 -9.10 -3.24 12.09
CA GLU A 28 -9.16 -2.76 13.47
C GLU A 28 -8.06 -1.75 13.81
N ASN A 29 -7.01 -1.67 12.99
CA ASN A 29 -5.93 -0.71 13.17
C ASN A 29 -6.23 0.58 12.41
N ILE A 30 -6.84 1.54 13.12
CA ILE A 30 -7.26 2.84 12.57
C ILE A 30 -6.10 3.58 11.88
N ARG A 31 -4.87 3.50 12.43
CA ARG A 31 -3.68 4.16 11.84
C ARG A 31 -3.28 3.53 10.52
N ILE A 32 -3.22 2.20 10.44
CA ILE A 32 -2.93 1.47 9.20
C ILE A 32 -4.02 1.73 8.16
N THR A 33 -5.29 1.68 8.57
CA THR A 33 -6.44 1.95 7.70
C THR A 33 -6.41 3.36 7.13
N TYR A 34 -6.04 4.37 7.93
CA TYR A 34 -5.87 5.75 7.47
C TYR A 34 -4.78 5.89 6.39
N LEU A 35 -3.60 5.29 6.61
CA LEU A 35 -2.49 5.33 5.65
C LEU A 35 -2.87 4.68 4.32
N LEU A 36 -3.52 3.52 4.37
CA LEU A 36 -3.98 2.79 3.19
C LEU A 36 -5.07 3.55 2.43
N ASN A 37 -6.05 4.13 3.14
CA ASN A 37 -7.12 4.92 2.52
C ASN A 37 -6.58 6.19 1.83
N ARG A 38 -5.58 6.86 2.42
CA ARG A 38 -4.94 8.03 1.81
C ARG A 38 -4.28 7.69 0.47
N LEU A 39 -3.64 6.53 0.38
CA LEU A 39 -3.05 6.06 -0.87
C LEU A 39 -4.13 5.63 -1.87
N LEU A 40 -5.18 4.95 -1.40
CA LEU A 40 -6.31 4.53 -2.22
C LEU A 40 -6.96 5.72 -2.91
N ILE A 41 -7.24 6.82 -2.19
CA ILE A 41 -7.86 8.04 -2.75
C ILE A 41 -6.99 8.64 -3.87
N LYS A 42 -5.66 8.65 -3.70
CA LYS A 42 -4.73 9.18 -4.71
C LYS A 42 -4.75 8.39 -6.01
N ILE A 43 -5.00 7.08 -5.93
CA ILE A 43 -5.04 6.22 -7.12
C ILE A 43 -6.46 5.90 -7.58
N ALA A 44 -7.51 6.19 -6.81
CA ALA A 44 -8.89 5.79 -7.08
C ALA A 44 -9.44 6.39 -8.37
N TYR A 45 -9.01 7.60 -8.71
CA TYR A 45 -9.45 8.31 -9.92
C TYR A 45 -8.54 8.09 -11.13
N LEU A 46 -7.43 7.35 -10.97
CA LEU A 46 -6.45 7.11 -12.03
C LEU A 46 -6.65 5.74 -12.65
N SER A 47 -7.14 5.67 -13.89
CA SER A 47 -7.18 4.41 -14.66
C SER A 47 -5.79 3.99 -15.10
N GLU A 48 -4.93 4.97 -15.42
CA GLU A 48 -3.54 4.81 -15.83
C GLU A 48 -2.70 5.99 -15.28
N PRO A 49 -1.39 5.82 -15.07
CA PRO A 49 -0.51 6.92 -14.69
C PRO A 49 -0.37 7.92 -15.86
N GLU A 50 -0.53 9.21 -15.57
CA GLU A 50 -0.45 10.29 -16.58
C GLU A 50 0.91 10.39 -17.29
N SER A 51 1.98 9.88 -16.69
CA SER A 51 3.32 9.86 -17.26
C SER A 51 4.22 8.82 -16.57
N ALA A 52 5.37 8.51 -17.16
CA ALA A 52 6.38 7.65 -16.52
C ALA A 52 6.86 8.23 -15.17
N ALA A 53 7.02 9.55 -15.07
CA ALA A 53 7.36 10.22 -13.81
C ALA A 53 6.24 10.10 -12.77
N HIS A 54 4.98 10.15 -13.20
CA HIS A 54 3.84 9.92 -12.32
C HIS A 54 3.79 8.45 -11.85
N ALA A 55 4.01 7.48 -12.73
CA ALA A 55 4.11 6.07 -12.38
C ALA A 55 5.20 5.81 -11.33
N GLN A 56 6.37 6.43 -11.49
CA GLN A 56 7.47 6.31 -10.53
C GLN A 56 7.09 6.90 -9.16
N LYS A 57 6.48 8.09 -9.13
CA LYS A 57 5.97 8.69 -7.88
C LYS A 57 4.92 7.81 -7.20
N LEU A 58 4.04 7.15 -7.95
CA LEU A 58 3.05 6.23 -7.41
C LEU A 58 3.70 4.97 -6.83
N ARG A 59 4.70 4.40 -7.51
CA ARG A 59 5.51 3.28 -6.98
C ARG A 59 6.19 3.65 -5.66
N GLU A 60 6.84 4.80 -5.61
CA GLU A 60 7.52 5.28 -4.40
C GLU A 60 6.55 5.54 -3.25
N ALA A 61 5.41 6.18 -3.54
CA ALA A 61 4.36 6.42 -2.54
C ALA A 61 3.81 5.10 -1.99
N PHE A 62 3.63 4.10 -2.83
CA PHE A 62 3.20 2.77 -2.43
C PHE A 62 4.25 2.08 -1.55
N ALA A 63 5.50 1.99 -2.00
CA ALA A 63 6.59 1.39 -1.24
C ALA A 63 6.75 2.03 0.15
N ARG A 64 6.70 3.37 0.23
CA ARG A 64 6.73 4.11 1.51
C ARG A 64 5.54 3.72 2.40
N THR A 65 4.33 3.66 1.84
CA THR A 65 3.13 3.30 2.61
C THR A 65 3.22 1.86 3.16
N ILE A 66 3.71 0.91 2.37
CA ILE A 66 3.92 -0.47 2.84
C ILE A 66 4.96 -0.53 3.95
N ALA A 67 6.08 0.17 3.80
CA ALA A 67 7.11 0.25 4.85
C ALA A 67 6.56 0.88 6.14
N ASP A 68 5.72 1.92 6.04
CA ASP A 68 5.06 2.54 7.20
C ASP A 68 4.11 1.56 7.89
N VAL A 69 3.28 0.85 7.12
CA VAL A 69 2.38 -0.19 7.64
C VAL A 69 3.17 -1.27 8.36
N GLN A 70 4.24 -1.79 7.77
CA GLN A 70 5.11 -2.78 8.40
C GLN A 70 5.70 -2.28 9.72
N ARG A 71 6.18 -1.03 9.77
CA ARG A 71 6.68 -0.44 11.03
C ARG A 71 5.60 -0.37 12.11
N HIS A 72 4.35 -0.08 11.74
CA HIS A 72 3.24 -0.07 12.69
C HIS A 72 2.82 -1.47 13.14
N VAL A 73 2.87 -2.46 12.25
CA VAL A 73 2.63 -3.87 12.59
C VAL A 73 3.71 -4.37 13.56
N THR A 74 4.99 -4.13 13.28
CA THR A 74 6.10 -4.56 14.15
C THR A 74 6.08 -3.88 15.51
N LYS A 75 5.74 -2.58 15.59
CA LYS A 75 5.60 -1.88 16.87
C LYS A 75 4.47 -2.45 17.73
N ALA A 76 3.33 -2.83 17.13
CA ALA A 76 2.23 -3.44 17.86
C ALA A 76 2.60 -4.80 18.50
N VAL A 77 3.47 -5.58 17.85
CA VAL A 77 4.00 -6.84 18.42
C VAL A 77 4.95 -6.57 19.60
N GLY A 78 5.75 -5.51 19.54
CA GLY A 78 6.63 -5.10 20.64
C GLY A 78 5.91 -4.62 21.90
N GLU A 79 4.75 -3.95 21.75
CA GLU A 79 3.97 -3.43 22.88
C GLU A 79 3.18 -4.53 23.63
N LEU A 80 2.87 -5.66 22.98
CA LEU A 80 2.21 -6.79 23.64
C LEU A 80 3.18 -7.66 24.45
N SER A 81 4.48 -7.65 24.12
CA SER A 81 5.50 -8.43 24.86
C SER A 81 5.98 -7.74 26.16
N GLY A 82 5.63 -6.47 26.38
CA GLY A 82 6.08 -5.68 27.55
C GLY A 82 5.14 -5.68 28.76
N LYS A 83 3.97 -6.34 28.68
CA LYS A 83 2.94 -6.35 29.74
C LYS A 83 2.80 -7.71 30.46
N ALA A 84 3.87 -8.51 30.51
CA ALA A 84 3.90 -9.75 31.26
C ALA A 84 5.06 -9.75 32.28
N ASN A 85 5.17 -8.70 33.11
CA ASN A 85 5.87 -8.81 34.39
C ASN A 85 5.51 -7.63 35.30
N LYS A 86 4.45 -7.76 36.10
CA LYS A 86 4.35 -7.08 37.39
C LYS A 86 3.40 -7.82 38.31
#